data_AF-A0AAD2MD50-F1
#
_entry.id   AF-A0AAD2MD50-F1
#
_cell.length_a   1.000
_cell.length_b   1.000
_cell.length_c   1.000
_cell.angle_alpha   90.00
_cell.angle_beta   90.00
_cell.angle_gamma   90.00
#
_symmetry.space_group_name_H-M   'P 1'
#
loop_
_entity.id
_entity.type
_entity.pdbx_description
1 polymer ?
#
loop_
_entity_poly.entity_id
_entity_poly.type
_entity_poly.pdbx_seq_one_letter_code
_entity_poly.pdbx_strand_id
1 'polypeptide(L)'
;MMFEKSKELSYQMSENELGKILKNMYEGKDAGKGVKKTTMIHLFGVIYAIEIRSSGITPKAICKAANMPESYQVEINKGIALAQYVELKPEYCNRF
;
A
#
# COMPACT_ATOMS: atom_id res chain seq x y z
N MET A 1 8.35 33.69 -11.14
CA MET A 1 7.69 33.10 -9.95
C MET A 1 6.30 32.50 -10.27
N MET A 2 6.17 31.75 -11.38
CA MET A 2 5.01 30.88 -11.68
C MET A 2 5.43 29.48 -12.19
N PHE A 3 6.72 29.28 -12.47
CA PHE A 3 7.26 28.04 -13.05
C PHE A 3 7.79 27.03 -12.01
N GLU A 4 7.89 27.39 -10.73
CA GLU A 4 8.36 26.47 -9.67
C GLU A 4 7.22 25.74 -8.95
N LYS A 5 5.98 26.25 -9.01
CA LYS A 5 4.81 25.59 -8.39
C LYS A 5 4.27 24.39 -9.17
N SER A 6 4.73 24.14 -10.39
CA SER A 6 4.34 22.97 -11.19
C SER A 6 5.21 21.73 -10.93
N LYS A 7 6.19 21.80 -9.99
CA LYS A 7 7.12 20.70 -9.68
C LYS A 7 6.72 19.83 -8.48
N GLU A 8 5.70 20.19 -7.71
CA GLU A 8 4.97 19.21 -6.90
C GLU A 8 3.94 18.53 -7.80
N LEU A 9 4.42 17.66 -8.70
CA LEU A 9 3.52 16.66 -9.27
C LEU A 9 3.00 15.84 -8.08
N SER A 10 1.70 15.95 -7.80
CA SER A 10 1.01 15.00 -6.93
C SER A 10 1.22 13.61 -7.56
N TYR A 11 2.22 12.87 -7.09
CA TYR A 11 2.47 11.53 -7.58
C TYR A 11 1.33 10.65 -7.06
N GLN A 12 0.32 10.49 -7.90
CA GLN A 12 -0.76 9.55 -7.69
C GLN A 12 -0.27 8.19 -8.16
N MET A 13 -0.39 7.20 -7.28
CA MET A 13 -0.06 5.82 -7.64
C MET A 13 -1.21 5.23 -8.45
N SER A 14 -0.89 4.47 -9.48
CA SER A 14 -1.87 3.68 -10.21
C SER A 14 -2.24 2.40 -9.45
N GLU A 15 -3.38 1.80 -9.81
CA GLU A 15 -3.81 0.50 -9.28
C GLU A 15 -2.78 -0.62 -9.56
N ASN A 16 -2.05 -0.51 -10.67
CA ASN A 16 -1.03 -1.47 -11.08
C ASN A 16 0.23 -1.35 -10.23
N GLU A 17 0.64 -0.13 -9.87
CA GLU A 17 1.78 0.08 -8.96
C GLU A 17 1.46 -0.46 -7.57
N LEU A 18 0.30 -0.08 -7.01
CA LEU A 18 -0.17 -0.58 -5.73
C LEU A 18 -0.35 -2.11 -5.73
N GLY A 19 -0.86 -2.68 -6.83
CA GLY A 19 -1.04 -4.12 -6.99
C GLY A 19 0.29 -4.88 -7.00
N LYS A 20 1.31 -4.35 -7.69
CA LYS A 20 2.67 -4.92 -7.68
C LYS A 20 3.29 -4.92 -6.28
N ILE A 21 3.13 -3.82 -5.56
CA ILE A 21 3.65 -3.69 -4.18
C ILE A 21 2.96 -4.67 -3.25
N LEU A 22 1.61 -4.71 -3.27
CA LEU A 22 0.84 -5.68 -2.48
C LEU A 22 1.31 -7.12 -2.73
N LYS A 23 1.52 -7.48 -4.00
CA LYS A 23 2.00 -8.81 -4.40
C LYS A 23 3.40 -9.10 -3.87
N ASN A 24 4.33 -8.16 -3.96
CA ASN A 24 5.70 -8.31 -3.45
C ASN A 24 5.74 -8.47 -1.93
N MET A 25 4.98 -7.65 -1.20
CA MET A 25 4.82 -7.77 0.25
C MET A 25 4.22 -9.12 0.64
N TYR A 26 3.16 -9.57 -0.06
CA TYR A 26 2.52 -10.87 0.17
C TYR A 26 3.45 -12.07 -0.08
N GLU A 27 4.31 -11.98 -1.10
CA GLU A 27 5.29 -13.02 -1.42
C GLU A 27 6.53 -12.99 -0.51
N GLY A 28 6.67 -11.93 0.31
CA GLY A 28 7.75 -11.79 1.26
C GLY A 28 9.11 -11.43 0.64
N LYS A 29 9.11 -10.89 -0.58
CA LYS A 29 10.34 -10.44 -1.26
C LYS A 29 11.07 -9.37 -0.44
N ASP A 30 10.31 -8.46 0.16
CA ASP A 30 10.84 -7.31 0.92
C ASP A 30 10.77 -7.55 2.45
N ALA A 31 10.02 -8.58 2.87
CA ALA A 31 9.66 -8.80 4.28
C ALA A 31 10.61 -9.75 5.03
N GLY A 32 11.41 -10.56 4.32
CA GLY A 32 12.32 -11.55 4.90
C GLY A 32 11.64 -12.90 5.21
N LYS A 33 12.41 -13.85 5.77
CA LYS A 33 11.90 -15.21 6.08
C LYS A 33 10.91 -15.18 7.26
N GLY A 34 9.84 -15.99 7.19
CA GLY A 34 8.92 -16.23 8.30
C GLY A 34 7.74 -15.25 8.41
N VAL A 35 7.55 -14.37 7.43
CA VAL A 35 6.48 -13.37 7.46
C VAL A 35 5.12 -13.97 7.12
N LYS A 36 4.12 -13.67 7.96
CA LYS A 36 2.73 -14.09 7.72
C LYS A 36 2.11 -13.25 6.60
N LYS A 37 1.69 -13.90 5.52
CA LYS A 37 1.14 -13.24 4.32
C LYS A 37 -0.01 -12.28 4.63
N THR A 38 -0.95 -12.68 5.49
CA THR A 38 -2.08 -11.83 5.92
C THR A 38 -1.60 -10.58 6.68
N THR A 39 -0.56 -10.70 7.50
CA THR A 39 0.03 -9.55 8.20
C THR A 39 0.62 -8.54 7.22
N MET A 40 1.20 -8.99 6.10
CA MET A 40 1.71 -8.10 5.05
C MET A 40 0.60 -7.37 4.30
N ILE A 41 -0.57 -7.98 4.12
CA ILE A 41 -1.72 -7.31 3.51
C ILE A 41 -2.21 -6.16 4.42
N HIS A 42 -2.24 -6.38 5.74
CA HIS A 42 -2.56 -5.32 6.70
C HIS A 42 -1.52 -4.20 6.69
N LEU A 43 -0.24 -4.58 6.72
CA LEU A 43 0.86 -3.61 6.72
C LEU A 43 0.86 -2.78 5.43
N PHE A 44 0.59 -3.39 4.28
CA PHE A 44 0.37 -2.68 3.02
C PHE A 44 -0.71 -1.60 3.16
N GLY A 45 -1.86 -1.96 3.74
CA GLY A 45 -2.95 -1.01 3.97
C GLY A 45 -2.58 0.13 4.92
N VAL A 46 -1.69 -0.11 5.90
CA VAL A 46 -1.17 0.93 6.79
C VAL A 46 -0.23 1.88 6.04
N ILE A 47 0.74 1.33 5.32
CA ILE A 47 1.80 2.10 4.65
C ILE A 47 1.21 2.98 3.54
N TYR A 48 0.37 2.42 2.69
CA TYR A 48 -0.12 3.08 1.47
C TYR A 48 -1.50 3.73 1.64
N ALA A 49 -1.92 3.99 2.88
CA ALA A 49 -3.27 4.52 3.16
C ALA A 49 -3.52 5.88 2.50
N ILE A 50 -2.49 6.73 2.46
CA ILE A 50 -2.58 8.08 1.87
C ILE A 50 -2.68 7.97 0.35
N GLU A 51 -1.81 7.18 -0.27
CA GLU A 51 -1.70 6.99 -1.72
C GLU A 51 -2.96 6.34 -2.28
N ILE A 52 -3.52 5.33 -1.58
CA ILE A 52 -4.78 4.68 -1.97
C ILE A 52 -5.92 5.71 -1.98
N ARG A 53 -6.04 6.51 -0.92
CA ARG A 53 -7.12 7.51 -0.77
C ARG A 53 -6.96 8.68 -1.75
N SER A 54 -5.76 9.22 -1.88
CA SER A 54 -5.48 10.39 -2.74
C SER A 54 -5.61 10.07 -4.23
N SER A 55 -5.44 8.79 -4.60
CA SER A 55 -5.61 8.31 -5.98
C SER A 55 -7.04 7.83 -6.28
N GLY A 56 -7.94 7.81 -5.28
CA GLY A 56 -9.32 7.35 -5.46
C GLY A 56 -9.45 5.86 -5.79
N ILE A 57 -8.43 5.05 -5.46
CA ILE A 57 -8.35 3.64 -5.83
C ILE A 57 -9.04 2.79 -4.76
N THR A 58 -9.82 1.81 -5.21
CA THR A 58 -10.46 0.86 -4.29
C THR A 58 -9.52 -0.30 -3.95
N PRO A 59 -9.52 -0.82 -2.72
CA PRO A 59 -8.77 -2.04 -2.38
C PRO A 59 -9.11 -3.25 -3.26
N LYS A 60 -10.36 -3.35 -3.73
CA LYS A 60 -10.78 -4.35 -4.71
C LYS A 60 -10.00 -4.24 -6.03
N ALA A 61 -9.83 -3.03 -6.56
CA ALA A 61 -9.06 -2.79 -7.77
C ALA A 61 -7.58 -3.19 -7.59
N ILE A 62 -7.00 -2.89 -6.42
CA ILE A 62 -5.64 -3.30 -6.05
C ILE A 62 -5.53 -4.83 -6.02
N CYS A 63 -6.46 -5.54 -5.38
CA CYS A 63 -6.48 -7.00 -5.37
C CYS A 63 -6.54 -7.58 -6.80
N LYS A 64 -7.37 -7.01 -7.67
CA LYS A 64 -7.47 -7.40 -9.08
C LYS A 64 -6.15 -7.18 -9.82
N ALA A 65 -5.54 -6.01 -9.68
CA ALA A 65 -4.25 -5.68 -10.30
C ALA A 65 -3.10 -6.57 -9.78
N ALA A 66 -3.15 -6.99 -8.51
CA ALA A 66 -2.20 -7.92 -7.90
C ALA A 66 -2.41 -9.39 -8.28
N ASN A 67 -3.48 -9.72 -9.03
CA ASN A 67 -3.96 -11.08 -9.26
C ASN A 67 -4.10 -11.88 -7.94
N MET A 68 -4.76 -11.25 -6.95
CA MET A 68 -4.99 -11.80 -5.62
C MET A 68 -6.49 -11.91 -5.31
N PRO A 69 -6.91 -12.81 -4.41
CA PRO A 69 -8.32 -12.94 -4.03
C PRO A 69 -8.96 -11.62 -3.62
N GLU A 70 -10.11 -11.31 -4.20
CA GLU A 70 -10.87 -10.09 -3.88
C GLU A 70 -11.23 -9.99 -2.39
N SER A 71 -11.38 -11.13 -1.69
CA SER A 71 -11.65 -11.18 -0.25
C SER A 71 -10.60 -10.44 0.60
N TYR A 72 -9.37 -10.29 0.09
CA TYR A 72 -8.32 -9.54 0.78
C TYR A 72 -8.56 -8.03 0.83
N GLN A 73 -9.52 -7.49 0.08
CA GLN A 73 -9.94 -6.09 0.20
C GLN A 73 -10.33 -5.72 1.64
N VAL A 74 -10.87 -6.68 2.40
CA VAL A 74 -11.25 -6.49 3.80
C VAL A 74 -10.03 -6.24 4.67
N GLU A 75 -8.94 -6.97 4.45
CA GLU A 75 -7.72 -6.85 5.25
C GLU A 75 -6.94 -5.58 4.91
N ILE A 76 -6.97 -5.15 3.64
CA ILE A 76 -6.44 -3.86 3.21
C ILE A 76 -7.22 -2.72 3.88
N ASN A 77 -8.56 -2.77 3.85
CA ASN A 77 -9.40 -1.77 4.50
C ASN A 77 -9.13 -1.64 6.00
N LYS A 78 -8.93 -2.75 6.70
CA LYS A 78 -8.52 -2.72 8.13
C LYS A 78 -7.16 -2.05 8.31
N GLY A 79 -6.19 -2.32 7.44
CA GLY A 79 -4.89 -1.62 7.44
C GLY A 79 -5.04 -0.11 7.25
N ILE A 80 -5.83 0.31 6.27
CA ILE A 80 -6.13 1.73 5.99
C ILE A 80 -6.80 2.40 7.20
N ALA A 81 -7.71 1.71 7.88
CA ALA A 81 -8.36 2.23 9.09
C ALA A 81 -7.37 2.39 10.26
N LEU A 82 -6.40 1.48 10.38
CA LEU A 82 -5.35 1.50 11.39
C LEU A 82 -4.31 2.61 11.17
N ALA A 83 -4.10 3.05 9.93
CA ALA A 83 -3.04 4.00 9.57
C ALA A 83 -3.03 5.31 10.36
N GLN A 84 -4.16 5.74 10.92
CA GLN A 84 -4.26 6.94 11.75
C GLN A 84 -3.84 6.74 13.22
N TYR A 85 -3.66 5.49 13.65
CA TYR A 85 -3.42 5.11 15.05
C TYR A 85 -2.03 4.51 15.28
N VAL A 86 -1.28 4.24 14.22
CA VAL A 86 -0.02 3.50 14.29
C VAL A 86 1.08 4.22 13.52
N GLU A 87 2.30 4.07 13.99
CA GLU A 87 3.51 4.45 13.27
C GLU A 87 4.33 3.20 12.97
N LEU A 88 5.05 3.20 11.85
CA LEU A 88 6.01 2.14 11.54
C LEU A 88 7.17 2.23 12.52
N LYS A 89 7.70 1.07 12.92
CA LYS A 89 8.99 1.06 13.61
C LYS A 89 10.09 1.57 12.67
N PRO A 90 11.11 2.28 13.17
CA PRO A 90 12.13 2.93 12.34
C PRO A 90 12.79 2.01 11.30
N GLU A 91 13.02 0.74 11.64
CA GLU A 91 13.65 -0.25 10.75
C GLU A 91 12.79 -0.68 9.55
N TYR A 92 11.52 -0.29 9.51
CA TYR A 92 10.59 -0.55 8.41
C TYR A 92 10.23 0.71 7.61
N CYS A 93 10.71 1.89 8.03
CA CYS A 93 10.56 3.11 7.25
C CYS A 93 11.37 2.99 5.95
N ASN A 94 10.73 3.26 4.80
CA ASN A 94 11.31 3.16 3.44
C ASN A 94 11.74 1.75 2.99
N ARG A 95 11.21 0.69 3.62
CA ARG A 95 11.57 -0.70 3.28
C ARG A 95 10.73 -1.30 2.15
N PHE A 96 9.52 -0.81 1.94
CA PHE A 96 8.51 -1.39 1.04
C PHE A 96 8.10 -0.41 -0.06
#